data_AF-A0A5C6C3R7-F1
#
_entry.id   AF-A0A5C6C3R7-F1
#
_cell.length_a   1.000
_cell.length_b   1.000
_cell.length_c   1.000
_cell.angle_alpha   90.00
_cell.angle_beta   90.00
_cell.angle_gamma   90.00
#
_symmetry.space_group_name_H-M   'P 1'
#
loop_
_entity.id
_entity.type
_entity.pdbx_description
1 polymer ?
#
loop_
_entity_poly.entity_id
_entity_poly.type
_entity_poly.pdbx_seq_one_letter_code
_entity_poly.pdbx_strand_id
1 'polypeptide(L)' 'MSSGSKVKLDEVRWLVWLFLGWTFWLASGHAPQEKPLSAPLRCSDCGGELRVVEVTYDPIVCSNERALGYFDSG' A
#
# COMPACT_ATOMS: atom_id res chain seq x y z
N MET A 1 29.45 -8.82 30.18
CA MET A 1 27.97 -8.86 30.33
C MET A 1 27.71 -9.08 31.81
N SER A 2 27.14 -8.12 32.53
CA SER A 2 27.04 -8.20 34.00
C SER A 2 25.87 -9.09 34.45
N SER A 3 26.16 -10.05 35.30
CA SER A 3 25.26 -11.10 35.79
C SER A 3 24.28 -10.63 36.87
N GLY A 4 23.50 -9.58 36.60
CA GLY A 4 22.59 -8.99 37.60
C GLY A 4 21.36 -8.27 37.08
N SER A 5 21.10 -8.22 35.77
CA SER A 5 19.89 -7.59 35.24
C SER A 5 18.70 -8.55 35.36
N LYS A 6 17.84 -8.34 36.36
CA LYS A 6 16.50 -8.94 36.36
C LYS A 6 15.69 -8.20 35.30
N VAL A 7 15.47 -8.85 34.15
CA VAL A 7 14.62 -8.34 33.07
C VAL A 7 13.25 -8.01 33.65
N LYS A 8 12.83 -6.75 33.54
CA LYS A 8 11.52 -6.30 34.02
C LYS A 8 10.45 -6.61 32.97
N LEU A 9 9.22 -6.85 33.41
CA LEU A 9 8.10 -7.08 32.47
C LEU A 9 7.88 -5.90 31.52
N ASP A 10 8.15 -4.67 31.97
CA ASP A 10 8.07 -3.49 31.11
C ASP A 10 9.09 -3.51 29.98
N GLU A 11 10.29 -4.05 30.23
CA GLU A 11 11.35 -4.21 29.23
C GLU A 11 10.94 -5.24 28.18
N VAL A 12 10.33 -6.35 28.61
CA VAL A 12 9.78 -7.37 27.70
C VAL A 12 8.64 -6.78 26.86
N ARG A 13 7.72 -6.02 27.48
CA ARG A 13 6.62 -5.37 26.78
C ARG A 13 7.13 -4.40 25.73
N TRP A 14 8.19 -3.65 26.05
CA TRP A 14 8.82 -2.73 25.11
C TRP A 14 9.48 -3.47 23.93
N LEU A 15 10.17 -4.58 24.19
CA LEU A 15 10.76 -5.43 23.15
C LEU A 15 9.70 -6.03 22.22
N VAL A 16 8.56 -6.48 22.76
CA VAL A 16 7.44 -6.99 21.95
C VAL A 16 6.86 -5.90 21.06
N TRP A 17 6.69 -4.68 21.59
CA TRP A 17 6.22 -3.53 20.81
C TRP A 17 7.18 -3.17 19.68
N LEU A 18 8.48 -3.19 19.96
CA LEU A 18 9.51 -2.95 18.95
C LEU A 18 9.42 -4.01 17.86
N PHE A 19 9.37 -5.30 18.23
CA PHE A 19 9.23 -6.40 17.26
C PHE A 19 7.96 -6.29 16.39
N LEU A 20 6.82 -5.94 16.98
CA LEU A 20 5.56 -5.72 16.24
C LEU A 20 5.67 -4.54 15.26
N GLY A 21 6.25 -3.42 15.69
CA GLY A 21 6.47 -2.27 14.82
C GLY A 21 7.35 -2.60 13.62
N TRP A 22 8.45 -3.31 13.85
CA TRP A 22 9.37 -3.73 12.79
C TRP A 22 8.73 -4.73 11.83
N THR A 23 8.01 -5.73 12.34
CA THR A 23 7.33 -6.73 11.49
C THR A 23 6.24 -6.09 10.62
N PHE A 24 5.44 -5.18 11.18
CA PHE A 24 4.47 -4.41 10.41
C PHE A 24 5.14 -3.55 9.34
N TRP A 25 6.20 -2.81 9.71
CA TRP A 25 6.90 -1.94 8.78
C TRP A 25 7.50 -2.73 7.60
N LEU A 26 8.14 -3.88 7.87
CA LEU A 26 8.70 -4.74 6.83
C LEU A 26 7.62 -5.39 5.95
N ALA A 27 6.48 -5.78 6.51
CA ALA A 27 5.39 -6.42 5.77
C ALA A 27 4.52 -5.44 4.96
N SER A 28 4.42 -4.19 5.39
CA SER A 28 3.56 -3.16 4.77
C SER A 28 3.98 -2.74 3.35
N GLY A 29 5.18 -3.12 2.90
CA GLY A 29 5.73 -2.66 1.63
C GLY A 29 6.22 -1.20 1.65
N HIS A 30 6.19 -0.52 2.80
CA HIS A 30 6.80 0.80 2.99
C HIS A 30 8.33 0.75 3.15
N ALA A 31 8.88 -0.40 3.55
CA ALA A 31 10.32 -0.58 3.58
C ALA A 31 10.89 -0.44 2.15
N PRO A 32 11.97 0.34 1.95
CA PRO A 32 12.61 0.46 0.64
C PRO A 32 12.98 -0.91 0.08
N GLN A 33 12.51 -1.23 -1.11
CA GLN A 33 12.84 -2.47 -1.81
C GLN A 33 13.82 -2.17 -2.93
N GLU A 34 14.92 -2.91 -3.02
CA GLU A 34 15.90 -2.78 -4.12
C GLU A 34 15.27 -3.14 -5.48
N LYS A 35 14.27 -4.03 -5.48
CA LYS A 35 13.55 -4.47 -6.67
C LYS A 35 12.04 -4.39 -6.44
N PRO A 36 11.26 -3.91 -7.42
CA PRO A 36 9.81 -3.97 -7.32
C PRO A 36 9.38 -5.43 -7.20
N LEU A 37 8.61 -5.76 -6.15
CA LEU A 37 8.06 -7.11 -5.96
C LEU A 37 6.99 -7.48 -6.98
N SER A 38 6.44 -6.49 -7.70
CA SER A 38 5.43 -6.72 -8.72
C SER A 38 6.10 -6.97 -10.06
N ALA A 39 5.69 -8.05 -10.72
CA ALA A 39 6.09 -8.30 -12.10
C ALA A 39 5.64 -7.11 -12.98
N PRO A 40 6.45 -6.71 -13.98
CA PRO A 40 6.05 -5.65 -14.89
C PRO A 40 4.76 -6.06 -15.58
N LEU A 41 3.71 -5.24 -15.44
CA LEU A 41 2.44 -5.43 -16.14
C LEU A 41 2.72 -5.40 -17.65
N ARG A 42 2.21 -6.38 -18.38
CA ARG A 42 2.37 -6.49 -19.84
C ARG A 42 1.02 -6.31 -20.52
N CYS A 43 1.00 -5.63 -21.66
CA CYS A 43 -0.20 -5.50 -22.48
C CYS A 43 -0.60 -6.87 -23.07
N SER A 44 -1.89 -7.21 -23.01
CA SER A 44 -2.43 -8.45 -23.60
C SER A 44 -2.24 -8.52 -25.11
N ASP A 45 -2.28 -7.37 -25.78
CA ASP A 45 -2.39 -7.31 -27.23
C ASP A 45 -1.02 -7.20 -27.91
N CYS A 46 -0.12 -6.37 -27.35
CA CYS A 46 1.20 -6.12 -27.92
C CYS A 46 2.37 -6.63 -27.06
N GLY A 47 2.12 -7.10 -25.84
CA GLY A 47 3.17 -7.55 -24.92
C GLY A 47 4.07 -6.43 -24.36
N GLY A 48 3.79 -5.18 -24.70
CA GLY A 48 4.53 -4.01 -24.24
C GLY A 48 4.46 -3.82 -22.71
N GLU A 49 5.45 -3.15 -22.14
CA GLU A 49 5.47 -2.83 -20.71
C GLU A 49 4.46 -1.73 -20.39
N LEU A 50 3.58 -1.99 -19.43
CA LEU A 50 2.58 -1.04 -18.96
C LEU A 50 3.12 -0.28 -17.75
N ARG A 51 3.00 1.04 -17.81
CA ARG A 51 3.29 1.92 -16.67
C ARG A 51 1.99 2.21 -15.93
N VAL A 52 2.01 2.07 -14.61
CA VAL A 52 0.92 2.53 -13.75
C VAL A 52 0.88 4.06 -13.80
N VAL A 53 -0.23 4.61 -14.27
CA VAL A 53 -0.53 6.04 -14.23
C VAL A 53 -1.71 6.21 -13.28
N GLU A 54 -1.55 7.03 -12.26
CA GLU A 54 -2.66 7.40 -11.40
C GLU A 54 -3.65 8.23 -12.22
N VAL A 55 -4.90 7.76 -12.29
CA VAL A 55 -5.99 8.49 -12.94
C VAL A 55 -6.86 9.10 -11.85
N THR A 56 -6.63 10.37 -11.55
CA THR A 56 -7.50 11.16 -10.67
C THR A 56 -8.65 11.72 -11.49
N TYR A 57 -9.89 11.39 -11.11
CA TYR A 57 -11.07 12.04 -11.66
C TYR A 57 -11.31 13.33 -10.88
N ASP A 58 -11.15 14.49 -11.52
CA ASP A 58 -11.72 15.72 -10.98
C ASP A 58 -13.21 15.70 -11.31
N PRO A 59 -14.11 15.51 -10.33
CA PRO A 59 -15.53 15.60 -10.61
C PRO A 59 -15.82 17.04 -11.02
N ILE A 60 -16.15 17.23 -12.30
CA ILE A 60 -16.84 18.44 -12.73
C ILE A 60 -18.18 18.39 -12.00
N VAL A 61 -18.30 19.19 -10.94
CA VAL A 61 -19.58 19.41 -10.27
C VAL A 61 -20.45 20.22 -11.24
N CYS A 62 -21.02 19.53 -12.22
CA CYS A 62 -22.11 20.06 -13.01
C CYS A 62 -23.32 20.11 -12.09
N SER A 63 -23.57 21.28 -11.50
CA SER A 63 -24.87 21.64 -10.93
C SER A 63 -25.90 21.68 -12.05
N ASN A 64 -26.32 20.52 -12.53
CA ASN A 64 -27.43 20.40 -13.47
C ASN A 64 -28.38 19.34 -12.92
N GLU A 65 -29.51 19.82 -12.39
CA GLU A 65 -30.63 19.06 -11.82
C GLU A 65 -31.35 18.16 -12.86
N ARG A 66 -30.72 17.82 -13.99
CA ARG A 66 -31.31 17.10 -15.12
C ARG A 66 -30.42 16.03 -15.77
N ALA A 67 -29.39 15.52 -15.09
CA ALA A 67 -28.62 14.38 -15.61
C ALA A 67 -29.33 13.03 -15.35
N LEU A 68 -30.53 12.87 -15.93
CA LEU A 68 -31.10 11.56 -16.21
C LEU A 68 -30.79 11.20 -17.67
N GLY A 69 -30.19 10.02 -17.86
CA GLY A 69 -30.21 9.31 -19.12
C GLY A 69 -28.84 9.16 -19.76
N TYR A 70 -28.16 8.04 -19.49
CA TYR A 70 -27.85 7.05 -20.52
C TYR A 70 -27.20 5.82 -19.87
N PHE A 71 -28.04 4.89 -19.40
CA PHE A 71 -27.68 3.47 -19.29
C PHE A 71 -28.46 2.74 -20.36
N ASP A 72 -27.98 2.81 -21.60
CA ASP A 72 -28.28 1.76 -22.57
C ASP A 72 -27.20 1.73 -23.65
N SER A 73 -26.45 0.64 -23.70
CA SER A 73 -25.75 0.13 -24.89
C SER A 73 -25.28 -1.28 -24.57
N GLY A 74 -26.18 -2.23 -24.85
CA GLY A 74 -25.95 -3.51 -25.57
C GLY A 74 -24.73 -4.35 -25.21
#